data_AF-A0AAV0H0W7-F1
#
_entry.id   AF-A0AAV0H0W7-F1
#
_cell.length_a   1.000
_cell.length_b   1.000
_cell.length_c   1.000
_cell.angle_alpha   90.00
_cell.angle_beta   90.00
_cell.angle_gamma   90.00
#
_symmetry.space_group_name_H-M   'P 1'
#
loop_
_entity.id
_entity.type
_entity.pdbx_description
1 polymer ?
#
loop_
_entity_poly.entity_id
_entity_poly.type
_entity_poly.pdbx_seq_one_letter_code
_entity_poly.pdbx_strand_id
1 'polypeptide(L)'
;MTVDSSIPSNLDDYSATSTIVLFDRPIPLLRGPVSAGRPDNPSLGPYVLAFRNPQSWAAAYTATESKIVEQCEGGARVGCALTASNNCKPLGGAIWSAAGPALRT
;
A
#
# COMPACT_ATOMS: atom_id res chain seq x y z
N MET A 1 -35.08 17.97 2.77
CA MET A 1 -33.83 17.77 2.02
C MET A 1 -33.22 16.48 2.53
N THR A 2 -33.44 15.39 1.79
CA THR A 2 -32.97 14.04 2.11
C THR A 2 -31.47 13.97 1.86
N VAL A 3 -30.69 13.69 2.90
CA VAL A 3 -29.26 13.37 2.76
C VAL A 3 -29.21 12.01 2.09
N ASP A 4 -28.77 11.98 0.84
CA ASP A 4 -28.51 10.74 0.11
C ASP A 4 -27.31 10.04 0.78
N SER A 5 -27.58 8.95 1.48
CA SER A 5 -26.63 8.18 2.31
C SER A 5 -25.53 7.46 1.51
N SER A 6 -25.31 7.82 0.23
CA SER A 6 -24.34 7.17 -0.65
C SER A 6 -22.95 7.80 -0.63
N ILE A 7 -22.82 9.04 -0.14
CA ILE A 7 -21.51 9.71 -0.06
C ILE A 7 -20.83 9.32 1.26
N PRO A 8 -19.69 8.60 1.22
CA PRO A 8 -18.93 8.32 2.43
C PRO A 8 -18.51 9.66 3.04
N SER A 9 -18.80 9.84 4.33
CA SER A 9 -18.50 11.06 5.09
C SER A 9 -17.00 11.37 5.21
N ASN A 10 -16.15 10.50 4.70
CA ASN A 10 -14.70 10.67 4.66
C ASN A 10 -14.21 10.83 3.21
N LEU A 11 -14.57 11.95 2.57
CA LEU A 11 -14.12 12.30 1.22
C LEU A 11 -12.60 12.58 1.15
N ASP A 12 -11.99 12.98 2.28
CA ASP A 12 -10.56 13.26 2.38
C ASP A 12 -9.70 11.98 2.23
N ASP A 13 -10.18 10.84 2.75
CA ASP A 13 -9.53 9.53 2.56
C ASP A 13 -9.44 9.12 1.08
N TYR A 14 -10.32 9.64 0.22
CA TYR A 14 -10.34 9.39 -1.22
C TYR A 14 -9.68 10.52 -2.04
N SER A 15 -9.02 11.48 -1.39
CA SER A 15 -8.34 12.58 -2.08
C SER A 15 -7.16 12.09 -2.92
N ALA A 16 -6.83 12.82 -3.99
CA ALA A 16 -5.64 12.52 -4.79
C ALA A 16 -4.35 12.52 -3.93
N THR A 17 -4.29 13.40 -2.93
CA THR A 17 -3.18 13.49 -1.99
C THR A 17 -3.01 12.21 -1.15
N SER A 18 -4.10 11.53 -0.79
CA SER A 18 -4.09 10.25 -0.08
C SER A 18 -3.51 9.10 -0.91
N THR A 19 -3.38 9.27 -2.22
CA THR A 19 -2.77 8.28 -3.14
C THR A 19 -1.31 8.59 -3.49
N ILE A 20 -0.78 9.73 -3.05
CA ILE A 20 0.62 10.12 -3.31
C ILE A 20 1.54 9.34 -2.36
N VAL A 21 2.28 8.39 -2.91
CA VAL A 21 3.39 7.72 -2.21
C VAL A 21 4.67 8.49 -2.52
N LEU A 22 5.18 9.22 -1.53
CA LEU A 22 6.48 9.86 -1.62
C LEU A 22 7.56 8.80 -1.40
N PHE A 23 8.51 8.73 -2.32
CA PHE A 23 9.72 7.94 -2.12
C PHE A 23 10.74 8.82 -1.37
N ASP A 24 11.12 8.42 -0.16
CA ASP A 24 12.10 9.15 0.68
C ASP A 24 13.44 9.38 -0.03
N ARG A 25 13.78 8.52 -1.00
CA ARG A 25 14.97 8.62 -1.86
C ARG A 25 14.62 8.19 -3.28
N PRO A 26 15.24 8.76 -4.32
CA PRO A 26 15.07 8.28 -5.68
C PRO A 26 15.48 6.81 -5.73
N ILE A 27 14.52 5.93 -6.04
CA ILE A 27 14.78 4.51 -6.22
C ILE A 27 15.57 4.37 -7.52
N PRO A 28 16.80 3.82 -7.49
CA PRO A 28 17.54 3.54 -8.71
C PRO A 28 16.71 2.62 -9.62
N LEU A 29 16.66 2.93 -10.90
CA LEU A 29 15.94 2.09 -11.86
C LEU A 29 16.49 0.66 -11.80
N LEU A 30 15.63 -0.28 -11.39
CA LEU A 30 15.97 -1.70 -11.24
C LEU A 30 16.40 -2.33 -12.58
N ARG A 31 15.90 -1.77 -13.69
CA ARG A 31 16.21 -2.19 -15.05
C ARG A 31 16.79 -1.01 -15.83
N GLY A 32 17.71 -1.31 -16.72
CA GLY A 32 18.32 -0.34 -17.61
C GLY A 32 18.48 -0.91 -19.03
N PRO A 33 18.97 -0.09 -19.97
CA PRO A 33 19.26 -0.56 -21.32
C PRO A 33 20.43 -1.56 -21.28
N VAL A 34 20.18 -2.76 -21.77
CA VAL A 34 21.17 -3.82 -22.01
C VAL A 34 21.19 -4.08 -23.51
N SER A 35 22.36 -4.30 -24.10
CA SER A 35 22.46 -4.60 -25.53
C SER A 35 21.61 -5.80 -25.89
N ALA A 36 20.79 -5.66 -26.93
CA ALA A 36 19.95 -6.72 -27.45
C ALA A 36 20.82 -7.90 -27.91
N GLY A 37 20.45 -9.10 -27.49
CA GLY A 37 21.10 -10.35 -27.86
C GLY A 37 20.54 -10.95 -29.15
N ARG A 38 21.12 -12.07 -29.56
CA ARG A 38 20.66 -12.84 -30.74
C ARG A 38 19.19 -13.28 -30.73
N PRO A 39 18.54 -13.60 -29.58
CA PRO A 39 17.12 -13.95 -29.58
C PRO A 39 16.19 -12.72 -29.65
N ASP A 40 16.72 -11.51 -29.46
CA ASP A 40 15.92 -10.29 -29.45
C ASP A 40 15.64 -9.81 -30.87
N ASN A 41 14.50 -9.12 -31.07
CA ASN A 41 14.12 -8.60 -32.38
C ASN A 41 14.96 -7.35 -32.74
N PRO A 42 15.87 -7.41 -33.73
CA PRO A 42 16.74 -6.30 -34.07
C PRO A 42 15.99 -5.07 -34.61
N SER A 43 14.77 -5.24 -35.11
CA SER A 43 13.92 -4.14 -35.60
C SER A 43 13.39 -3.23 -34.48
N LEU A 44 13.43 -3.68 -33.22
CA LEU A 44 12.99 -2.90 -32.05
C LEU A 44 14.10 -2.01 -31.48
N GLY A 45 15.31 -2.09 -32.04
CA GLY A 45 16.45 -1.30 -31.65
C GLY A 45 17.55 -2.09 -30.93
N PRO A 46 18.69 -1.43 -30.65
CA PRO A 46 19.88 -2.10 -30.16
C PRO A 46 19.88 -2.43 -28.66
N TYR A 47 18.85 -2.02 -27.92
CA TYR A 47 18.79 -2.17 -26.47
C TYR A 47 17.45 -2.74 -26.00
N VAL A 48 17.50 -3.58 -24.99
CA VAL A 48 16.35 -4.10 -24.24
C VAL A 48 16.38 -3.61 -22.80
N LEU A 49 15.21 -3.40 -22.20
CA LEU A 49 15.11 -2.99 -20.81
C LEU A 49 15.20 -4.23 -19.90
N ALA A 50 16.35 -4.45 -19.27
CA ALA A 50 16.62 -5.64 -18.47
C ALA A 50 17.44 -5.34 -17.21
N PHE A 51 17.56 -6.33 -16.34
CA PHE A 51 18.53 -6.29 -15.24
C PHE A 51 19.94 -6.44 -15.79
N ARG A 52 20.88 -5.66 -15.26
CA ARG A 52 22.24 -5.59 -15.80
C ARG A 52 23.01 -6.90 -15.63
N ASN A 53 22.72 -7.65 -14.56
CA ASN A 53 23.33 -8.95 -14.27
C ASN A 53 22.39 -9.83 -13.42
N PRO A 54 22.62 -11.16 -13.38
CA PRO A 54 21.79 -12.08 -12.60
C PRO A 54 21.70 -11.74 -11.11
N GLN A 55 22.78 -11.19 -10.53
CA GLN A 55 22.84 -10.79 -9.13
C GLN A 55 21.88 -9.63 -8.83
N SER A 56 21.80 -8.64 -9.73
CA SER A 56 20.88 -7.50 -9.61
C SER A 56 19.43 -7.92 -9.75
N TRP A 57 19.15 -8.92 -10.61
CA TRP A 57 17.82 -9.52 -10.70
C TRP A 57 17.44 -10.25 -9.40
N ALA A 58 18.34 -11.08 -8.87
CA ALA A 58 18.12 -11.83 -7.64
C ALA A 58 17.90 -10.88 -6.44
N ALA A 59 18.73 -9.84 -6.31
CA ALA A 59 18.57 -8.83 -5.26
C ALA A 59 17.22 -8.10 -5.36
N ALA A 60 16.81 -7.71 -6.57
CA ALA A 60 15.52 -7.08 -6.79
C ALA A 60 14.35 -8.02 -6.50
N TYR A 61 14.47 -9.30 -6.83
CA TYR A 61 13.49 -10.33 -6.52
C TYR A 61 13.29 -10.46 -4.99
N THR A 62 14.36 -10.68 -4.23
CA THR A 62 14.30 -10.79 -2.76
C THR A 62 13.79 -9.52 -2.09
N ALA A 63 14.19 -8.33 -2.59
CA ALA A 63 13.68 -7.07 -2.07
C ALA A 63 12.17 -6.92 -2.31
N THR A 64 11.69 -7.33 -3.48
CA THR A 64 10.26 -7.31 -3.83
C THR A 64 9.47 -8.28 -2.95
N GLU A 65 9.97 -9.49 -2.76
CA GLU A 65 9.36 -10.49 -1.88
C GLU A 65 9.21 -9.96 -0.45
N SER A 66 10.30 -9.40 0.10
CA SER A 66 10.29 -8.79 1.44
C SER A 66 9.29 -7.64 1.52
N LYS A 67 9.22 -6.79 0.49
CA LYS A 67 8.31 -5.64 0.46
C LYS A 67 6.84 -6.07 0.41
N ILE A 68 6.51 -7.11 -0.37
CA ILE A 68 5.16 -7.66 -0.43
C ILE A 68 4.74 -8.13 0.96
N VAL A 69 5.58 -8.91 1.64
CA VAL A 69 5.29 -9.39 3.01
C VAL A 69 5.10 -8.22 3.98
N GLU A 70 6.01 -7.26 3.99
CA GLU A 70 5.94 -6.07 4.85
C GLU A 70 4.62 -5.29 4.64
N GLN A 71 4.21 -5.09 3.39
CA GLN A 71 2.98 -4.38 3.05
C GLN A 71 1.73 -5.20 3.42
N CYS A 72 1.75 -6.52 3.22
CA CYS A 72 0.67 -7.41 3.65
C CYS A 72 0.48 -7.38 5.18
N GLU A 73 1.57 -7.48 5.95
CA GLU A 73 1.53 -7.41 7.41
C GLU A 73 1.10 -6.03 7.92
N GLY A 74 1.59 -4.96 7.28
CA GLY A 74 1.15 -3.59 7.54
C GLY A 74 -0.35 -3.42 7.31
N GLY A 75 -0.84 -3.83 6.15
CA GLY A 75 -2.25 -3.77 5.78
C GLY A 75 -3.15 -4.60 6.70
N ALA A 76 -2.72 -5.82 7.07
CA ALA A 76 -3.45 -6.66 8.02
C ALA A 76 -3.59 -6.00 9.40
N ARG A 77 -2.51 -5.39 9.92
CA ARG A 77 -2.56 -4.66 11.20
C ARG A 77 -3.52 -3.48 11.16
N VAL A 78 -3.49 -2.70 10.08
CA VAL A 78 -4.43 -1.57 9.89
C VAL A 78 -5.87 -2.09 9.80
N GLY A 79 -6.13 -3.14 9.02
CA GLY A 79 -7.45 -3.74 8.89
C GLY A 79 -8.00 -4.28 10.20
N CYS A 80 -7.16 -4.96 11.00
CA CYS A 80 -7.53 -5.42 12.33
C CYS A 80 -7.85 -4.25 13.28
N ALA A 81 -7.04 -3.19 13.29
CA ALA A 81 -7.26 -2.02 14.12
C ALA A 81 -8.57 -1.29 13.76
N LEU A 82 -8.86 -1.12 12.46
CA LEU A 82 -10.12 -0.53 12.00
C LEU A 82 -11.33 -1.39 12.38
N THR A 83 -11.22 -2.71 12.24
CA THR A 83 -12.30 -3.65 12.62
C THR A 83 -12.58 -3.60 14.12
N ALA A 84 -11.54 -3.62 14.95
CA ALA A 84 -11.67 -3.49 16.40
C ALA A 84 -12.29 -2.14 16.80
N SER A 85 -11.83 -1.04 16.19
CA SER A 85 -12.38 0.31 16.41
C SER A 85 -13.86 0.39 16.02
N ASN A 86 -14.25 -0.19 14.88
CA ASN A 86 -15.65 -0.24 14.46
C ASN A 86 -16.55 -1.02 15.43
N ASN A 87 -16.04 -2.07 16.07
CA ASN A 87 -16.78 -2.81 17.11
C ASN A 87 -16.93 -1.99 18.41
N CYS A 88 -16.07 -0.99 18.62
CA CYS A 88 -16.13 -0.07 19.75
C CYS A 88 -16.89 1.23 19.42
N LYS A 89 -17.41 1.40 18.19
CA LYS A 89 -18.18 2.59 17.85
C LYS A 89 -19.44 2.63 18.73
N PRO A 90 -19.66 3.73 19.48
CA PRO A 90 -20.92 3.88 20.19
C PRO A 90 -22.04 3.92 19.16
N LEU A 91 -23.00 3.01 19.29
CA LEU A 91 -24.28 3.09 18.58
C LEU A 91 -24.89 4.44 18.95
N GLY A 92 -25.10 5.29 17.95
CA GLY A 92 -25.48 6.69 18.14
C GLY A 92 -26.56 6.87 19.20
N GLY A 93 -26.24 7.70 20.20
CA GLY A 93 -27.25 8.40 21.01
C GLY A 93 -27.87 7.68 22.21
N ALA A 94 -27.43 6.50 22.63
CA ALA A 94 -28.01 5.89 23.84
C ALA A 94 -27.04 4.96 24.58
N ILE A 95 -26.04 5.51 25.29
CA ILE A 95 -25.52 5.02 26.59
C ILE A 95 -24.28 5.83 27.04
N TRP A 96 -24.44 7.12 27.35
CA TRP A 96 -23.47 7.82 28.20
C TRP A 96 -23.64 7.46 29.69
N SER A 97 -24.73 6.79 30.09
CA SER A 97 -24.99 6.51 31.52
C SER A 97 -24.45 5.18 32.07
N ALA A 98 -23.62 4.44 31.33
CA ALA A 98 -23.12 3.13 31.80
C ALA A 98 -21.60 2.98 31.86
N ALA A 99 -20.85 4.09 31.79
CA ALA A 99 -19.42 4.07 32.13
C ALA A 99 -19.24 4.07 33.67
N GLY A 100 -19.63 2.97 34.32
CA GLY A 100 -19.11 2.59 35.62
C GLY A 100 -17.71 1.98 35.45
N PRO A 101 -16.76 2.24 36.38
CA PRO A 101 -15.33 2.13 36.12
C PRO A 101 -14.86 0.67 36.15
N ALA A 102 -14.64 0.08 34.98
CA ALA A 102 -13.86 -1.15 34.83
C ALA A 102 -12.49 -0.86 34.20
N LEU A 103 -11.81 0.17 34.73
CA LEU A 103 -10.36 0.30 34.70
C LEU A 103 -9.90 0.23 36.15
N ARG A 104 -9.62 -0.99 36.64
CA ARG A 104 -8.81 -1.20 37.84
C ARG A 104 -8.19 -2.60 37.80
N THR A 105 -6.90 -2.66 37.50
CA THR A 105 -5.97 -3.55 38.21
C THR A 105 -5.93 -3.15 39.68
#